data_AF-A0A3D1ARM8-F1
#
_entry.id   AF-A0A3D1ARM8-F1
#
_cell.length_a   1.000
_cell.length_b   1.000
_cell.length_c   1.000
_cell.angle_alpha   90.00
_cell.angle_beta   90.00
_cell.angle_gamma   90.00
#
_symmetry.space_group_name_H-M   'P 1'
#
loop_
_entity.id
_entity.type
_entity.pdbx_description
1 polymer ?
#
loop_
_entity_poly.entity_id
_entity_poly.type
_entity_poly.pdbx_seq_one_letter_code
_entity_poly.pdbx_strand_id
1 'polypeptide(L)'
;MRTEWVTSRQHDTIRTQMHYARQGVITGEMEFVARRENVTPEFIRSEVARGRMIIPANLHHASLAPMAIGVGSTCKINANIGNS
;
A
#
# COMPACT_ATOMS: atom_id res chain seq x y z
N MET A 1 -4.19 -12.40 7.67
CA MET A 1 -4.32 -11.55 6.46
C MET A 1 -3.13 -10.59 6.39
N ARG A 2 -2.68 -10.23 5.18
CA ARG A 2 -1.32 -9.77 4.81
C ARG A 2 -0.19 -10.79 4.97
N THR A 3 -0.21 -11.68 5.96
CA THR A 3 0.85 -12.70 6.15
C THR A 3 1.16 -13.45 4.85
N GLU A 4 0.13 -14.00 4.19
CA GLU A 4 0.27 -14.71 2.91
C GLU A 4 0.85 -13.82 1.80
N TRP A 5 0.44 -12.55 1.74
CA TRP A 5 0.92 -11.60 0.73
C TRP A 5 2.37 -11.18 0.93
N VAL A 6 2.85 -11.21 2.17
CA VAL A 6 4.23 -10.88 2.53
C VAL A 6 5.11 -12.12 2.33
N THR A 7 4.64 -13.31 2.73
CA THR A 7 5.36 -14.58 2.56
C THR A 7 5.71 -14.84 1.09
N SER A 8 4.79 -14.56 0.15
CA SER A 8 5.06 -14.74 -1.29
C SER A 8 6.21 -13.89 -1.83
N ARG A 9 6.59 -12.82 -1.12
CA ARG A 9 7.58 -11.82 -1.53
C ARG A 9 8.76 -11.73 -0.57
N GLN A 10 8.92 -12.71 0.32
CA GLN A 10 9.89 -12.65 1.40
C GLN A 10 11.34 -12.60 0.92
N HIS A 11 11.63 -13.20 -0.24
CA HIS A 11 12.97 -13.32 -0.83
C HIS A 11 13.31 -12.18 -1.80
N ASP A 12 12.39 -11.26 -2.07
CA ASP A 12 12.67 -10.14 -2.97
C ASP A 12 13.67 -9.18 -2.33
N THR A 13 14.62 -8.68 -3.12
CA THR A 13 15.61 -7.70 -2.63
C THR A 13 14.94 -6.38 -2.26
N ILE A 14 13.96 -5.92 -3.05
CA ILE A 14 13.24 -4.66 -2.83
C ILE A 14 11.76 -4.98 -2.61
N ARG A 15 11.28 -4.71 -1.40
CA ARG A 15 9.93 -5.09 -0.94
C ARG A 15 9.03 -3.88 -0.69
N THR A 16 9.09 -2.90 -1.58
CA THR A 16 8.28 -1.67 -1.47
C THR A 16 7.12 -1.70 -2.46
N GLN A 17 6.00 -1.08 -2.09
CA GLN A 17 4.84 -0.98 -2.97
C GLN A 17 5.16 -0.22 -4.27
N MET A 18 6.05 0.78 -4.19
CA MET A 18 6.53 1.52 -5.37
C MET A 18 7.35 0.65 -6.32
N HIS A 19 8.17 -0.27 -5.81
CA HIS A 19 8.94 -1.20 -6.64
C HIS A 19 8.02 -2.10 -7.46
N TYR A 20 7.07 -2.77 -6.79
CA TYR A 20 6.08 -3.61 -7.46
C TYR A 20 5.22 -2.83 -8.44
N ALA A 21 4.78 -1.62 -8.06
CA ALA A 21 3.98 -0.76 -8.93
C ALA A 21 4.71 -0.44 -10.24
N ARG A 22 6.00 -0.10 -10.18
CA ARG A 22 6.83 0.22 -11.35
C ARG A 22 7.09 -0.98 -12.25
N GLN A 23 7.03 -2.20 -11.71
CA GLN A 23 7.07 -3.45 -12.48
C GLN A 23 5.73 -3.83 -13.09
N GLY A 24 4.67 -3.04 -12.90
CA GLY A 24 3.32 -3.36 -13.38
C GLY A 24 2.58 -4.36 -12.49
N VAL A 25 3.13 -4.71 -11.32
CA VAL A 25 2.51 -5.69 -10.41
C VAL A 25 1.47 -5.00 -9.54
N ILE A 26 0.25 -5.52 -9.56
CA ILE A 26 -0.82 -5.16 -8.61
C ILE A 26 -0.68 -6.07 -7.40
N THR A 27 -0.46 -5.47 -6.23
CA THR A 27 -0.28 -6.21 -4.98
C THR A 27 -1.62 -6.41 -4.26
N GLY A 28 -1.69 -7.38 -3.34
CA GLY A 28 -2.86 -7.54 -2.47
C GLY A 28 -3.17 -6.27 -1.65
N GLU A 29 -2.14 -5.49 -1.29
CA GLU A 29 -2.35 -4.17 -0.69
C GLU A 29 -3.04 -3.18 -1.63
N MET A 30 -2.65 -3.13 -2.91
CA MET A 30 -3.26 -2.26 -3.91
C MET A 30 -4.73 -2.64 -4.17
N GLU A 31 -5.04 -3.93 -4.27
CA GLU A 31 -6.44 -4.39 -4.41
C GLU A 31 -7.28 -4.06 -3.19
N PHE A 32 -6.71 -4.19 -1.99
CA PHE A 32 -7.40 -3.86 -0.75
C PHE A 32 -7.76 -2.38 -0.69
N VAL A 33 -6.78 -1.49 -0.95
CA VAL A 33 -7.04 -0.04 -0.90
C VAL A 33 -7.93 0.43 -2.05
N ALA A 34 -7.82 -0.18 -3.23
CA ALA A 34 -8.68 0.13 -4.37
C ALA A 34 -10.17 -0.10 -4.04
N ARG A 35 -10.48 -1.27 -3.46
CA ARG A 35 -11.84 -1.57 -2.97
C ARG A 35 -12.28 -0.58 -1.89
N ARG A 36 -11.39 -0.23 -0.96
CA ARG A 36 -11.69 0.68 0.15
C ARG A 36 -11.98 2.12 -0.30
N GLU A 37 -11.25 2.61 -1.30
CA GLU A 37 -11.43 3.96 -1.86
C GLU A 37 -12.44 4.00 -3.01
N ASN A 38 -13.04 2.86 -3.38
CA ASN A 38 -13.95 2.72 -4.51
C ASN A 38 -13.34 3.18 -5.85
N VAL A 39 -12.11 2.75 -6.13
CA VAL A 39 -11.37 3.00 -7.38
C VAL A 39 -10.80 1.70 -7.94
N THR A 40 -10.21 1.74 -9.14
CA THR A 40 -9.61 0.54 -9.75
C THR A 40 -8.23 0.24 -9.15
N PRO A 41 -7.83 -1.04 -9.05
CA PRO A 41 -6.48 -1.42 -8.62
C PRO A 41 -5.38 -0.84 -9.52
N GLU A 42 -5.66 -0.74 -10.83
CA GLU A 42 -4.73 -0.15 -11.79
C GLU A 42 -4.52 1.35 -11.56
N PHE A 43 -5.57 2.08 -11.17
CA PHE A 43 -5.42 3.49 -10.78
C PHE A 43 -4.45 3.62 -9.60
N ILE A 44 -4.67 2.85 -8.52
CA ILE A 44 -3.78 2.82 -7.35
C ILE A 44 -2.33 2.49 -7.76
N ARG A 45 -2.14 1.41 -8.52
CA ARG A 45 -0.81 0.98 -9.00
C ARG A 45 -0.13 2.11 -9.78
N SER A 46 -0.85 2.75 -10.70
CA SER A 46 -0.29 3.82 -11.53
C SER A 46 0.15 5.04 -10.70
N GLU A 47 -0.63 5.44 -9.71
CA GLU A 47 -0.31 6.58 -8.84
C GLU A 47 0.83 6.28 -7.87
N VAL A 48 0.91 5.04 -7.37
CA VAL A 48 2.03 4.55 -6.58
C VAL A 48 3.32 4.49 -7.40
N ALA A 49 3.25 4.02 -8.65
CA ALA A 49 4.42 3.97 -9.55
C ALA A 49 4.97 5.38 -9.86
N ARG A 50 4.05 6.35 -10.05
CA ARG A 50 4.34 7.78 -10.27
C ARG A 50 4.84 8.50 -9.00
N GLY A 51 4.63 7.92 -7.83
CA GLY A 51 4.99 8.54 -6.54
C GLY A 51 4.06 9.66 -6.08
N ARG A 52 2.85 9.77 -6.66
CA ARG A 52 1.81 10.71 -6.20
C ARG A 52 0.87 10.10 -5.15
N MET A 53 1.05 8.80 -4.89
CA MET A 53 0.34 8.04 -3.87
C MET A 53 1.31 7.08 -3.18
N ILE A 54 1.12 6.86 -1.88
CA ILE A 54 1.85 5.87 -1.09
C ILE A 54 0.87 4.94 -0.37
N ILE A 55 1.36 3.73 -0.07
CA ILE A 55 0.70 2.77 0.81
C ILE A 55 1.70 2.41 1.93
N PRO A 56 1.56 2.99 3.14
CA PRO A 56 2.49 2.76 4.25
C PRO A 56 2.25 1.37 4.85
N ALA A 57 2.84 0.35 4.25
CA ALA A 57 2.56 -1.04 4.57
C ALA A 57 3.84 -1.84 4.84
N ASN A 58 4.54 -1.48 5.92
CA ASN A 58 5.72 -2.21 6.39
C ASN A 58 5.41 -3.72 6.50
N LEU A 59 6.34 -4.55 6.04
CA LEU A 59 6.23 -6.02 6.03
C LEU A 59 6.12 -6.61 7.43
N HIS A 60 6.68 -5.96 8.45
CA HIS A 60 6.60 -6.41 9.84
C HIS A 60 5.26 -6.09 10.50
N HIS A 61 4.44 -5.20 9.92
CA HIS A 61 3.12 -4.85 10.43
C HIS A 61 2.03 -5.70 9.75
N ALA A 62 2.02 -7.00 10.04
CA ALA A 62 1.12 -7.96 9.40
C ALA A 62 -0.36 -7.73 9.74
N SER A 63 -0.67 -7.20 10.93
CA SER A 63 -2.04 -6.86 11.35
C SER A 63 -2.62 -5.60 10.71
N LEU A 64 -1.82 -4.84 9.95
CA LEU A 64 -2.24 -3.59 9.33
C LEU A 64 -3.40 -3.83 8.35
N ALA A 65 -4.46 -3.02 8.46
CA ALA A 65 -5.41 -2.81 7.38
C ALA A 65 -4.88 -1.72 6.43
N PRO A 66 -4.46 -2.06 5.18
CA PRO A 66 -3.83 -1.10 4.30
C PRO A 66 -4.72 0.12 3.99
N MET A 67 -4.07 1.26 3.71
CA MET A 67 -4.69 2.50 3.28
C MET A 67 -3.79 3.24 2.29
N ALA A 68 -4.38 4.06 1.42
CA ALA A 68 -3.66 4.87 0.45
C ALA A 68 -3.64 6.35 0.86
N ILE A 69 -2.49 7.00 0.76
CA ILE A 69 -2.32 8.43 0.99
C ILE A 69 -1.84 9.06 -0.31
N GLY A 70 -2.62 9.95 -0.91
CA GLY A 70 -2.20 10.67 -2.12
C GLY A 70 -3.36 11.06 -3.02
N VAL A 71 -3.04 11.38 -4.26
CA VAL A 71 -4.02 11.87 -5.24
C VAL A 71 -5.12 10.84 -5.51
N GLY A 72 -6.37 11.30 -5.50
CA GLY A 72 -7.53 10.44 -5.80
C GLY A 72 -7.93 9.48 -4.67
N SER A 73 -7.22 9.43 -3.53
CA SER A 73 -7.77 8.83 -2.31
C SER A 73 -8.48 9.88 -1.47
N THR A 74 -9.36 9.43 -0.57
CA THR A 74 -10.00 10.32 0.40
C THR A 74 -8.96 10.95 1.34
N CYS A 75 -9.20 12.19 1.76
CA CYS A 75 -8.29 12.91 2.67
C CYS A 75 -8.07 12.10 3.97
N LYS A 76 -6.80 11.97 4.38
CA LYS A 76 -6.41 11.20 5.57
C LYS A 76 -5.98 12.15 6.69
N ILE A 77 -6.25 11.74 7.92
CA ILE A 77 -5.81 12.44 9.13
C ILE A 77 -4.83 11.56 9.90
N ASN A 78 -3.92 12.18 10.64
CA ASN A 78 -2.98 11.52 11.55
C ASN A 78 -3.20 12.05 12.97
N ALA A 79 -3.06 11.18 13.97
CA ALA A 79 -3.13 11.55 15.38
C ALA A 79 -1.81 11.19 16.07
N ASN A 80 -1.23 12.15 16.80
CA ASN A 80 -0.02 11.93 17.59
C ASN A 80 -0.39 11.45 19.00
N ILE A 81 0.28 10.40 19.47
CA ILE A 81 0.13 9.83 20.81
C ILE A 81 1.52 9.54 21.40
N GLY A 82 1.65 9.57 22.73
CA GLY A 82 2.91 9.29 23.43
C GLY A 82 2.91 9.86 24.85
N ASN A 83 3.74 9.31 25.74
CA ASN A 83 3.96 9.82 27.09
C ASN A 83 5.28 10.60 27.17
N SER A 84 5.35 11.61 28.04
CA SER A 84 6.58 12.37 28.36
C SER A 84 7.48 11.64 29.34
#